data_AF-A0A535NUR6-F1
#
_entry.id   AF-A0A535NUR6-F1
#
_cell.length_a   1.000
_cell.length_b   1.000
_cell.length_c   1.000
_cell.angle_alpha   90.00
_cell.angle_beta   90.00
_cell.angle_gamma   90.00
#
_symmetry.space_group_name_H-M   'P 1'
#
loop_
_entity.id
_entity.type
_entity.pdbx_description
1 polymer ?
#
loop_
_entity_poly.entity_id
_entity_poly.type
_entity_poly.pdbx_seq_one_letter_code
_entity_poly.pdbx_strand_id
1 'polypeptide(L)'
;RLADLTKSRANATADRDRIAAQLATAHATIASRDAEVAALTVEQEAVEVRINSLLAATDELKRANGRLQADLERALEAKAAHHHLQLEFDALSARWDVARAQLAEAEQAVKTSQATIKAAQRLSSSVEWRGALDGVLDAASELVRFERGTLALVDELQEELKIEAARNSPIAISEMSRFKVGEGIAGWALSHREPVLVRDSRTDSRFKASDPKHQPRSFVAVPLLAGKEGLGVLTLARAASDPFTDHDLRNLARVATDAANALINARLVDLLKQREDHLTTLVRKARELSTANDSKQVIEFVLSSAKELVGGKAALLALRNHKTLELEVVGSHGVADEVVQQPIAWGAPAAGDVMRSGKPWVSAIREMLPKNLVETVEKAGLKTIISVLCGESTAQEAMDDGMLLNRSEVEVSDQISGVLNVYRDNLNPIPAGDLEQLKAFAEQAAVAIQNVRRWDRVKEQLQATASMNTRLMGRERYINQLLFRIQQLEQELGRYKAA
;
A
#
# COMPACT_ATOMS: atom_id res chain seq x y z
N ARG A 1 116.50 112.06 73.55
CA ARG A 1 116.75 111.48 72.20
C ARG A 1 117.15 110.01 72.25
N LEU A 2 118.33 109.63 72.78
CA LEU A 2 118.76 108.22 72.79
C LEU A 2 117.82 107.33 73.63
N ALA A 3 117.41 107.82 74.81
CA ALA A 3 116.39 107.19 75.66
C ALA A 3 115.00 107.09 75.00
N ASP A 4 114.58 108.13 74.26
CA ASP A 4 113.30 108.12 73.53
C ASP A 4 113.31 107.11 72.39
N LEU A 5 114.43 106.98 71.68
CA LEU A 5 114.62 105.96 70.64
C LEU A 5 114.65 104.54 71.22
N THR A 6 115.22 104.34 72.42
CA THR A 6 115.21 103.03 73.09
C THR A 6 113.80 102.65 73.52
N LYS A 7 113.03 103.59 74.06
CA LYS A 7 111.63 103.41 74.45
C LYS A 7 110.73 103.15 73.24
N SER A 8 110.92 103.90 72.15
CA SER A 8 110.20 103.68 70.88
C SER A 8 110.53 102.32 70.27
N ARG A 9 111.81 101.88 70.33
CA ARG A 9 112.20 100.55 69.88
C ARG A 9 111.56 99.47 70.72
N ALA A 10 111.58 99.60 72.05
CA ALA A 10 110.97 98.65 72.97
C ALA A 10 109.45 98.51 72.73
N ASN A 11 108.75 99.63 72.54
CA ASN A 11 107.33 99.63 72.18
C ASN A 11 107.08 98.97 70.82
N ALA A 12 107.89 99.28 69.81
CA ALA A 12 107.76 98.65 68.49
C ALA A 12 108.01 97.13 68.53
N THR A 13 108.95 96.65 69.36
CA THR A 13 109.12 95.20 69.60
C THR A 13 107.91 94.60 70.32
N ALA A 14 107.37 95.26 71.34
CA ALA A 14 106.19 94.78 72.06
C ALA A 14 104.95 94.72 71.14
N ASP A 15 104.76 95.72 70.29
CA ASP A 15 103.69 95.73 69.28
C ASP A 15 103.92 94.64 68.23
N ARG A 16 105.17 94.44 67.78
CA ARG A 16 105.52 93.34 66.86
C ARG A 16 105.19 91.97 67.47
N ASP A 17 105.56 91.76 68.73
CA ASP A 17 105.34 90.48 69.41
C ASP A 17 103.85 90.25 69.69
N ARG A 18 103.09 91.31 70.01
CA ARG A 18 101.62 91.26 70.13
C ARG A 18 100.96 90.92 68.79
N ILE A 19 101.37 91.57 67.70
CA ILE A 19 100.87 91.28 66.36
C ILE A 19 101.23 89.85 65.98
N ALA A 20 102.46 89.40 66.23
CA ALA A 20 102.88 88.02 65.95
C ALA A 20 102.05 86.98 66.72
N ALA A 21 101.74 87.24 68.00
CA ALA A 21 100.87 86.39 68.80
C ALA A 21 99.43 86.35 68.25
N GLN A 22 98.87 87.51 67.90
CA GLN A 22 97.54 87.60 67.25
C GLN A 22 97.52 86.86 65.91
N LEU A 23 98.58 86.98 65.12
CA LEU A 23 98.72 86.30 63.83
C LEU A 23 98.82 84.79 64.01
N ALA A 24 99.54 84.32 65.04
CA ALA A 24 99.62 82.90 65.38
C ALA A 24 98.26 82.34 65.82
N THR A 25 97.49 83.08 66.62
CA THR A 25 96.13 82.68 67.02
C THR A 25 95.17 82.66 65.82
N ALA A 26 95.26 83.66 64.94
CA ALA A 26 94.47 83.71 63.71
C ALA A 26 94.81 82.53 62.79
N HIS A 27 96.10 82.22 62.59
CA HIS A 27 96.54 81.06 61.81
C HIS A 27 96.08 79.74 62.41
N ALA A 28 96.12 79.56 63.74
CA ALA A 28 95.59 78.37 64.39
C ALA A 28 94.08 78.22 64.19
N THR A 29 93.34 79.34 64.22
CA THR A 29 91.89 79.35 63.97
C THR A 29 91.56 79.02 62.52
N ILE A 30 92.33 79.58 61.57
CA ILE A 30 92.20 79.26 60.14
C ILE A 30 92.49 77.79 59.89
N ALA A 31 93.58 77.25 60.44
CA ALA A 31 93.92 75.83 60.31
C ALA A 31 92.83 74.90 60.89
N SER A 32 92.22 75.27 62.02
CA SER A 32 91.09 74.52 62.60
C SER A 32 89.85 74.57 61.70
N ARG A 33 89.53 75.73 61.12
CA ARG A 33 88.41 75.88 60.17
C ARG A 33 88.67 75.15 58.86
N ASP A 34 89.89 75.18 58.35
CA ASP A 34 90.28 74.45 57.15
C ASP A 34 90.14 72.92 57.37
N ALA A 35 90.46 72.43 58.57
CA ALA A 35 90.23 71.04 58.95
C ALA A 35 88.73 70.68 59.04
N GLU A 36 87.88 71.57 59.58
CA GLU A 36 86.42 71.39 59.59
C GLU A 36 85.82 71.41 58.17
N VAL A 37 86.25 72.33 57.32
CA VAL A 37 85.82 72.41 55.91
C VAL A 37 86.24 71.15 55.16
N ALA A 38 87.46 70.66 55.37
CA ALA A 38 87.92 69.41 54.78
C ALA A 38 87.05 68.21 55.22
N ALA A 39 86.68 68.13 56.51
CA ALA A 39 85.81 67.07 57.03
C ALA A 39 84.40 67.12 56.42
N LEU A 40 83.81 68.32 56.32
CA LEU A 40 82.50 68.53 55.68
C LEU A 40 82.52 68.20 54.19
N THR A 41 83.64 68.46 53.50
CA THR A 41 83.79 68.14 52.08
C THR A 41 83.77 66.62 51.85
N VAL A 42 84.44 65.85 52.70
CA VAL A 42 84.41 64.38 52.65
C VAL A 42 83.01 63.82 52.95
N GLU A 43 82.29 64.42 53.90
CA GLU A 43 80.91 64.04 54.20
C GLU A 43 79.96 64.36 53.04
N GLN A 44 80.13 65.53 52.40
CA GLN A 44 79.38 65.92 51.20
C GLN A 44 79.62 64.95 50.04
N GLU A 45 80.87 64.57 49.77
CA GLU A 45 81.20 63.57 48.74
C GLU A 45 80.56 62.21 49.05
N ALA A 46 80.56 61.78 50.32
CA ALA A 46 79.91 60.54 50.73
C ALA A 46 78.39 60.58 50.55
N VAL A 47 77.75 61.73 50.82
CA VAL A 47 76.31 61.95 50.58
C VAL A 47 76.01 61.95 49.08
N GLU A 48 76.85 62.57 48.26
CA GLU A 48 76.68 62.61 46.80
C GLU A 48 76.76 61.22 46.17
N VAL A 49 77.72 60.40 46.62
CA VAL A 49 77.82 58.98 46.23
C VAL A 49 76.55 58.21 46.65
N ARG A 50 76.01 58.48 47.85
CA ARG A 50 74.76 57.85 48.31
C ARG A 50 73.56 58.29 47.47
N ILE A 51 73.44 59.57 47.13
CA ILE A 51 72.38 60.08 46.25
C ILE A 51 72.45 59.43 44.88
N ASN A 52 73.65 59.35 44.28
CA ASN A 52 73.84 58.74 42.97
C ASN A 52 73.48 57.25 42.96
N SER A 53 73.84 56.50 44.01
CA SER A 53 73.42 55.09 44.15
C SER A 53 71.92 54.91 44.34
N LEU A 54 71.26 55.81 45.10
CA LEU A 54 69.80 55.78 45.25
C LEU A 54 69.06 56.16 43.96
N LEU A 55 69.58 57.11 43.18
CA LEU A 55 69.05 57.45 41.87
C LEU A 55 69.17 56.27 40.91
N ALA A 56 70.33 55.60 40.87
CA ALA A 56 70.52 54.40 40.06
C ALA A 56 69.55 53.27 40.46
N ALA A 57 69.38 53.00 41.76
CA ALA A 57 68.42 52.03 42.26
C ALA A 57 66.96 52.40 41.92
N THR A 58 66.63 53.70 41.97
CA THR A 58 65.30 54.20 41.60
C THR A 58 65.02 54.01 40.11
N ASP A 59 66.01 54.24 39.26
CA ASP A 59 65.88 54.02 37.82
C ASP A 59 65.75 52.53 37.48
N GLU A 60 66.47 51.66 38.19
CA GLU A 60 66.27 50.21 38.07
C GLU A 60 64.86 49.78 38.48
N LEU A 61 64.34 50.30 39.59
CA LEU A 61 62.97 50.03 40.03
C LEU A 61 61.93 50.56 39.03
N LYS A 62 62.13 51.74 38.44
CA LYS A 62 61.25 52.26 37.37
C LYS A 62 61.25 51.33 36.16
N ARG A 63 62.42 50.85 35.72
CA ARG A 63 62.52 49.89 34.61
C ARG A 63 61.89 48.55 34.95
N ALA A 64 62.01 48.07 36.20
CA ALA A 64 61.38 46.84 36.65
C ALA A 64 59.85 46.98 36.71
N ASN A 65 59.35 48.10 37.22
CA ASN A 65 57.93 48.40 37.27
C ASN A 65 57.31 48.50 35.87
N GLY A 66 57.99 49.16 34.92
CA GLY A 66 57.55 49.20 33.53
C GLY A 66 57.48 47.82 32.87
N ARG A 67 58.44 46.92 33.19
CA ARG A 67 58.38 45.52 32.74
C ARG A 67 57.20 44.76 33.35
N LEU A 68 56.96 44.90 34.66
CA LEU A 68 55.83 44.27 35.34
C LEU A 68 54.47 44.79 34.83
N GLN A 69 54.35 46.07 34.52
CA GLN A 69 53.14 46.63 33.89
C GLN A 69 52.89 46.02 32.51
N ALA A 70 53.93 45.91 31.68
CA ALA A 70 53.81 45.28 30.37
C ALA A 70 53.52 43.76 30.45
N ASP A 71 54.05 43.05 31.46
CA ASP A 71 53.71 41.65 31.73
C ASP A 71 52.27 41.51 32.23
N LEU A 72 51.79 42.43 33.07
CA LEU A 72 50.41 42.45 33.57
C LEU A 72 49.40 42.72 32.45
N GLU A 73 49.67 43.67 31.56
CA GLU A 73 48.82 43.93 30.38
C GLU A 73 48.73 42.68 29.50
N ARG A 74 49.86 42.03 29.19
CA ARG A 74 49.87 40.76 28.44
C ARG A 74 49.10 39.65 29.15
N ALA A 75 49.20 39.54 30.47
CA ALA A 75 48.46 38.54 31.24
C ALA A 75 46.95 38.81 31.26
N LEU A 76 46.54 40.08 31.30
CA LEU A 76 45.12 40.47 31.22
C LEU A 76 44.54 40.21 29.83
N GLU A 77 45.29 40.51 28.76
CA GLU A 77 44.91 40.16 27.39
C GLU A 77 44.77 38.64 27.21
N ALA A 78 45.73 37.87 27.71
CA ALA A 78 45.68 36.41 27.68
C ALA A 78 44.48 35.86 28.48
N LYS A 79 44.16 36.46 29.64
CA LYS A 79 42.99 36.09 30.46
C LYS A 79 41.66 36.41 29.74
N ALA A 80 41.58 37.56 29.06
CA ALA A 80 40.42 37.92 28.26
C ALA A 80 40.24 36.97 27.06
N ALA A 81 41.32 36.63 26.37
CA ALA A 81 41.31 35.64 25.29
C ALA A 81 40.88 34.25 25.79
N HIS A 82 41.39 33.81 26.95
CA HIS A 82 40.98 32.55 27.56
C HIS A 82 39.49 32.53 27.92
N HIS A 83 38.97 33.62 28.50
CA HIS A 83 37.55 33.74 28.81
C HIS A 83 36.67 33.70 27.55
N HIS A 84 37.11 34.34 26.46
CA HIS A 84 36.41 34.29 25.19
C HIS A 84 36.39 32.86 24.60
N LEU A 85 37.54 32.18 24.57
CA LEU A 85 37.63 30.77 24.15
C LEU A 85 36.77 29.84 25.01
N GLN A 86 36.66 30.12 26.30
CA GLN A 86 35.82 29.34 27.21
C GLN A 86 34.33 29.54 26.92
N LEU A 87 33.89 30.76 26.63
CA LEU A 87 32.53 31.03 26.18
C LEU A 87 32.21 30.37 24.83
N GLU A 88 33.15 30.39 23.88
CA GLU A 88 32.98 29.67 22.60
C GLU A 88 32.90 28.16 22.80
N PHE A 89 33.73 27.60 23.69
CA PHE A 89 33.70 26.19 24.04
C PHE A 89 32.38 25.78 24.68
N ASP A 90 31.88 26.56 25.64
CA ASP A 90 30.59 26.32 26.30
C ASP A 90 29.43 26.39 25.30
N ALA A 91 29.46 27.37 24.38
CA ALA A 91 28.48 27.49 23.31
C ALA A 91 28.53 26.31 22.33
N LEU A 92 29.72 25.82 22.00
CA LEU A 92 29.92 24.67 21.11
C LEU A 92 29.49 23.37 21.78
N SER A 93 29.78 23.21 23.07
CA SER A 93 29.32 22.09 23.91
C SER A 93 27.80 22.03 23.98
N ALA A 94 27.13 23.17 24.22
CA ALA A 94 25.67 23.25 24.23
C ALA A 94 25.06 22.90 22.86
N ARG A 95 25.65 23.37 21.75
CA ARG A 95 25.22 22.98 20.39
C ARG A 95 25.41 21.49 20.13
N TRP A 96 26.51 20.92 20.63
CA TRP A 96 26.78 19.49 20.52
C TRP A 96 25.77 18.64 21.28
N ASP A 97 25.39 19.05 22.49
CA ASP A 97 24.37 18.37 23.28
C ASP A 97 22.98 18.40 22.59
N VAL A 98 22.61 19.56 22.01
CA VAL A 98 21.37 19.68 21.20
C VAL A 98 21.44 18.79 19.97
N ALA A 99 22.55 18.80 19.22
CA ALA A 99 22.72 17.96 18.04
C ALA A 99 22.68 16.46 18.38
N ARG A 100 23.27 16.06 19.52
CA ARG A 100 23.23 14.69 20.03
C ARG A 100 21.81 14.27 20.42
N ALA A 101 21.05 15.14 21.06
CA ALA A 101 19.64 14.89 21.39
C ALA A 101 18.78 14.72 20.13
N GLN A 102 18.96 15.60 19.13
CA GLN A 102 18.27 15.50 17.83
C GLN A 102 18.65 14.23 17.07
N LEU A 103 19.92 13.82 17.12
CA LEU A 103 20.38 12.56 16.51
C LEU A 103 19.73 11.36 17.20
N ALA A 104 19.67 11.33 18.53
CA ALA A 104 19.01 10.25 19.28
C ALA A 104 17.51 10.19 18.98
N GLU A 105 16.83 11.33 18.89
CA GLU A 105 15.41 11.41 18.52
C GLU A 105 15.18 10.95 17.07
N ALA A 106 16.05 11.35 16.13
CA ALA A 106 16.00 10.90 14.75
C ALA A 106 16.29 9.39 14.61
N GLU A 107 17.26 8.85 15.35
CA GLU A 107 17.54 7.41 15.40
C GLU A 107 16.37 6.62 15.99
N GLN A 108 15.74 7.15 17.05
CA GLN A 108 14.52 6.58 17.63
C GLN A 108 13.38 6.61 16.60
N ALA A 109 13.19 7.74 15.91
CA ALA A 109 12.18 7.90 14.86
C ALA A 109 12.42 6.95 13.67
N VAL A 110 13.67 6.80 13.23
CA VAL A 110 14.06 5.84 12.20
C VAL A 110 13.85 4.40 12.67
N LYS A 111 14.19 4.05 13.92
CA LYS A 111 13.91 2.71 14.49
C LYS A 111 12.40 2.44 14.57
N THR A 112 11.60 3.40 15.03
CA THR A 112 10.13 3.26 15.06
C THR A 112 9.55 3.18 13.65
N SER A 113 10.05 3.99 12.71
CA SER A 113 9.63 3.98 11.31
C SER A 113 10.02 2.66 10.62
N GLN A 114 11.21 2.12 10.92
CA GLN A 114 11.64 0.80 10.44
C GLN A 114 10.84 -0.33 11.08
N ALA A 115 10.44 -0.23 12.35
CA ALA A 115 9.56 -1.20 12.99
C ALA A 115 8.15 -1.15 12.37
N THR A 116 7.60 0.05 12.12
CA THR A 116 6.33 0.21 11.42
C THR A 116 6.42 -0.21 9.96
N ILE A 117 7.53 0.04 9.26
CA ILE A 117 7.75 -0.44 7.89
C ILE A 117 7.93 -1.95 7.87
N LYS A 118 8.61 -2.56 8.85
CA LYS A 118 8.71 -4.04 8.97
C LYS A 118 7.37 -4.67 9.31
N ALA A 119 6.55 -4.04 10.17
CA ALA A 119 5.18 -4.45 10.44
C ALA A 119 4.29 -4.27 9.20
N ALA A 120 4.41 -3.14 8.50
CA ALA A 120 3.71 -2.86 7.25
C ALA A 120 4.17 -3.75 6.08
N GLN A 121 5.45 -4.15 6.05
CA GLN A 121 5.99 -5.12 5.09
C GLN A 121 5.54 -6.54 5.42
N ARG A 122 5.38 -6.89 6.71
CA ARG A 122 4.73 -8.15 7.13
C ARG A 122 3.25 -8.16 6.77
N LEU A 123 2.54 -7.06 6.99
CA LEU A 123 1.15 -6.83 6.55
C LEU A 123 1.03 -6.84 5.01
N SER A 124 2.00 -6.27 4.31
CA SER A 124 2.07 -6.30 2.83
C SER A 124 2.51 -7.67 2.29
N SER A 125 3.07 -8.54 3.14
CA SER A 125 3.47 -9.91 2.78
C SER A 125 2.41 -10.95 3.11
N SER A 126 1.35 -10.61 3.85
CA SER A 126 0.16 -11.45 3.94
C SER A 126 -0.62 -11.29 2.64
N VAL A 127 -0.31 -12.16 1.70
CA VAL A 127 -0.89 -12.32 0.36
C VAL A 127 -2.42 -12.53 0.40
N GLU A 128 -3.02 -12.72 1.59
CA GLU A 128 -4.42 -13.05 1.82
C GLU A 128 -5.07 -12.07 2.81
N TRP A 129 -6.28 -11.62 2.48
CA TRP A 129 -7.14 -10.74 3.30
C TRP A 129 -7.22 -11.15 4.78
N ARG A 130 -7.30 -12.46 5.06
CA ARG A 130 -7.34 -13.00 6.44
C ARG A 130 -6.05 -12.72 7.23
N GLY A 131 -4.89 -12.89 6.59
CA GLY A 131 -3.61 -12.64 7.24
C GLY A 131 -3.42 -11.16 7.60
N ALA A 132 -4.00 -10.25 6.81
CA ALA A 132 -3.98 -8.83 7.12
C ALA A 132 -4.82 -8.50 8.37
N LEU A 133 -6.02 -9.09 8.51
CA LEU A 133 -6.88 -8.91 9.69
C LEU A 133 -6.20 -9.40 10.98
N ASP A 134 -5.58 -10.58 10.92
CA ASP A 134 -4.80 -11.13 12.02
C ASP A 134 -3.59 -10.25 12.36
N GLY A 135 -2.89 -9.76 11.33
CA GLY A 135 -1.75 -8.87 11.49
C GLY A 135 -2.08 -7.55 12.20
N VAL A 136 -3.31 -7.03 12.05
CA VAL A 136 -3.76 -5.84 12.81
C VAL A 136 -3.86 -6.13 14.30
N LEU A 137 -4.42 -7.29 14.67
CA LEU A 137 -4.54 -7.68 16.08
C LEU A 137 -3.17 -8.01 16.68
N ASP A 138 -2.27 -8.60 15.89
CA ASP A 138 -0.90 -8.89 16.31
C ASP A 138 -0.11 -7.57 16.53
N ALA A 139 -0.21 -6.60 15.61
CA ALA A 139 0.40 -5.28 15.77
C ALA A 139 -0.15 -4.52 17.00
N ALA A 140 -1.46 -4.63 17.26
CA ALA A 140 -2.05 -4.08 18.47
C ALA A 140 -1.48 -4.73 19.75
N SER A 141 -1.17 -6.03 19.71
CA SER A 141 -0.65 -6.79 20.84
C SER A 141 0.81 -6.43 21.19
N GLU A 142 1.59 -6.01 20.20
CA GLU A 142 2.97 -5.53 20.40
C GLU A 142 3.00 -4.15 21.08
N LEU A 143 1.98 -3.32 20.86
CA LEU A 143 1.91 -1.96 21.39
C LEU A 143 1.30 -1.91 22.78
N VAL A 144 0.25 -2.68 23.00
CA VAL A 144 -0.55 -2.62 24.21
C VAL A 144 -0.96 -4.03 24.61
N ARG A 145 -0.76 -4.39 25.87
CA ARG A 145 -1.27 -5.66 26.40
C ARG A 145 -2.80 -5.60 26.43
N PHE A 146 -3.47 -6.63 25.92
CA PHE A 146 -4.91 -6.76 26.02
C PHE A 146 -5.30 -8.21 26.32
N GLU A 147 -6.42 -8.39 27.02
CA GLU A 147 -6.95 -9.72 27.34
C GLU A 147 -7.78 -10.26 26.19
N ARG A 148 -8.56 -9.40 25.53
CA ARG A 148 -9.39 -9.76 24.37
C ARG A 148 -9.35 -8.64 23.35
N GLY A 149 -9.28 -9.00 22.08
CA GLY A 149 -9.31 -8.07 20.97
C GLY A 149 -10.23 -8.57 19.87
N THR A 150 -11.01 -7.69 19.27
CA THR A 150 -11.82 -8.01 18.10
C THR A 150 -11.70 -6.92 17.05
N LEU A 151 -11.85 -7.33 15.80
CA LEU A 151 -11.87 -6.48 14.64
C LEU A 151 -13.23 -6.65 13.96
N ALA A 152 -14.04 -5.60 14.00
CA ALA A 152 -15.32 -5.55 13.32
C ALA A 152 -15.20 -4.74 12.04
N LEU A 153 -15.72 -5.25 10.92
CA LEU A 153 -15.74 -4.56 9.65
C LEU A 153 -17.18 -4.21 9.26
N VAL A 154 -17.33 -3.14 8.48
CA VAL A 154 -18.63 -2.72 7.95
C VAL A 154 -19.04 -3.67 6.83
N ASP A 155 -20.22 -4.27 6.99
CA ASP A 155 -20.94 -4.95 5.92
C ASP A 155 -21.82 -3.92 5.20
N GLU A 156 -21.36 -3.47 4.03
CA GLU A 156 -22.02 -2.44 3.22
C GLU A 156 -23.45 -2.84 2.76
N LEU A 157 -23.75 -4.14 2.68
CA LEU A 157 -25.07 -4.64 2.26
C LEU A 157 -26.12 -4.56 3.37
N GLN A 158 -25.68 -4.69 4.63
CA GLN A 158 -26.56 -4.77 5.79
C GLN A 158 -26.45 -3.56 6.73
N GLU A 159 -25.53 -2.63 6.46
CA GLU A 159 -25.19 -1.48 7.33
C GLU A 159 -24.85 -1.91 8.77
N GLU A 160 -24.23 -3.08 8.90
CA GLU A 160 -23.89 -3.71 10.19
C GLU A 160 -22.37 -3.87 10.34
N LEU A 161 -21.91 -3.80 11.57
CA LEU A 161 -20.58 -4.20 11.99
C LEU A 161 -20.56 -5.70 12.25
N LYS A 162 -19.80 -6.41 11.42
CA LYS A 162 -19.56 -7.85 11.52
C LYS A 162 -18.16 -8.09 12.05
N ILE A 163 -18.03 -8.92 13.09
CA ILE A 163 -16.72 -9.31 13.60
C ILE A 163 -16.09 -10.30 12.64
N GLU A 164 -14.92 -9.95 12.10
CA GLU A 164 -14.19 -10.75 11.10
C GLU A 164 -12.91 -11.37 11.69
N ALA A 165 -12.37 -10.79 12.78
CA ALA A 165 -11.25 -11.36 13.51
C ALA A 165 -11.39 -11.16 15.01
N ALA A 166 -10.88 -12.13 15.78
CA ALA A 166 -10.85 -12.08 17.23
C ALA A 166 -9.59 -12.75 17.78
N ARG A 167 -9.08 -12.23 18.89
CA ARG A 167 -7.95 -12.78 19.65
C ARG A 167 -8.36 -12.96 21.10
N ASN A 168 -7.95 -14.10 21.67
CA ASN A 168 -8.18 -14.47 23.06
C ASN A 168 -9.66 -14.43 23.49
N SER A 169 -10.58 -14.57 22.53
CA SER A 169 -12.03 -14.61 22.82
C SER A 169 -12.48 -16.04 23.15
N PRO A 170 -13.26 -16.24 24.22
CA PRO A 170 -13.87 -17.54 24.52
C PRO A 170 -15.06 -17.86 23.60
N ILE A 171 -15.56 -16.87 22.86
CA ILE A 171 -16.68 -17.01 21.91
C ILE A 171 -16.09 -17.12 20.50
N ALA A 172 -16.56 -18.10 19.72
CA ALA A 172 -16.21 -18.24 18.31
C ALA A 172 -16.77 -17.08 17.50
N ILE A 173 -16.05 -16.60 16.49
CA ILE A 173 -16.46 -15.45 15.66
C ILE A 173 -17.86 -15.67 15.05
N SER A 174 -18.19 -16.90 14.65
CA SER A 174 -19.50 -17.29 14.10
C SER A 174 -20.67 -17.11 15.06
N GLU A 175 -20.41 -17.05 16.37
CA GLU A 175 -21.41 -16.92 17.44
C GLU A 175 -21.43 -15.50 18.03
N MET A 176 -20.57 -14.60 17.54
CA MET A 176 -20.53 -13.22 18.00
C MET A 176 -21.67 -12.39 17.41
N SER A 177 -22.22 -11.50 18.25
CA SER A 177 -23.31 -10.61 17.85
C SER A 177 -22.86 -9.61 16.79
N ARG A 178 -23.76 -9.33 15.84
CA ARG A 178 -23.65 -8.20 14.90
C ARG A 178 -24.29 -6.96 15.52
N PHE A 179 -23.77 -5.78 15.17
CA PHE A 179 -24.25 -4.51 15.71
C PHE A 179 -24.43 -3.49 14.59
N LYS A 180 -25.41 -2.60 14.69
CA LYS A 180 -25.55 -1.52 13.70
C LYS A 180 -24.48 -0.45 13.86
N VAL A 181 -24.17 0.27 12.78
CA VAL A 181 -23.35 1.49 12.88
C VAL A 181 -24.09 2.51 13.77
N GLY A 182 -23.38 3.11 14.73
CA GLY A 182 -23.96 3.96 15.78
C GLY A 182 -24.48 3.22 17.03
N GLU A 183 -24.55 1.88 16.99
CA GLU A 183 -24.98 1.06 18.12
C GLU A 183 -23.79 0.55 18.96
N GLY A 184 -23.91 0.66 20.27
CA GLY A 184 -22.86 0.24 21.19
C GLY A 184 -21.62 1.16 21.14
N ILE A 185 -20.57 0.84 21.89
CA ILE A 185 -19.33 1.64 21.88
C ILE A 185 -18.61 1.53 20.53
N ALA A 186 -18.59 0.34 19.91
CA ALA A 186 -17.96 0.13 18.61
C ALA A 186 -18.68 0.92 17.50
N GLY A 187 -20.01 0.79 17.40
CA GLY A 187 -20.79 1.55 16.42
C GLY A 187 -20.74 3.06 16.66
N TRP A 188 -20.72 3.50 17.93
CA TRP A 188 -20.53 4.92 18.25
C TRP A 188 -19.18 5.44 17.76
N ALA A 189 -18.08 4.72 18.05
CA ALA A 189 -16.73 5.11 17.63
C ALA A 189 -16.61 5.26 16.11
N LEU A 190 -17.26 4.37 15.35
CA LEU A 190 -17.29 4.46 13.89
C LEU A 190 -18.14 5.63 13.38
N SER A 191 -19.35 5.80 13.90
CA SER A 191 -20.27 6.86 13.47
C SER A 191 -19.74 8.27 13.74
N HIS A 192 -19.09 8.47 14.90
CA HIS A 192 -18.50 9.75 15.28
C HIS A 192 -17.06 9.90 14.77
N ARG A 193 -16.48 8.83 14.21
CA ARG A 193 -15.10 8.78 13.68
C ARG A 193 -14.05 9.16 14.74
N GLU A 194 -14.32 8.82 15.98
CA GLU A 194 -13.48 9.17 17.13
C GLU A 194 -13.14 7.93 17.96
N PRO A 195 -11.89 7.79 18.43
CA PRO A 195 -11.51 6.72 19.33
C PRO A 195 -12.12 6.95 20.72
N VAL A 196 -12.57 5.87 21.36
CA VAL A 196 -13.23 5.89 22.67
C VAL A 196 -12.45 5.07 23.68
N LEU A 197 -12.14 5.69 24.81
CA LEU A 197 -11.62 5.01 26.00
C LEU A 197 -12.70 4.94 27.07
N VAL A 198 -13.07 3.73 27.46
CA VAL A 198 -14.00 3.45 28.55
C VAL A 198 -13.22 2.86 29.73
N ARG A 199 -13.19 3.59 30.84
CA ARG A 199 -12.44 3.21 32.06
C ARG A 199 -13.17 2.15 32.89
N ASP A 200 -14.50 2.20 32.95
CA ASP A 200 -15.35 1.16 33.53
C ASP A 200 -16.61 0.94 32.67
N SER A 201 -16.66 -0.17 31.94
CA SER A 201 -17.76 -0.49 31.03
C SER A 201 -19.13 -0.61 31.69
N ARG A 202 -19.20 -0.85 33.00
CA ARG A 202 -20.48 -0.94 33.75
C ARG A 202 -21.13 0.43 33.94
N THR A 203 -20.35 1.49 33.79
CA THR A 203 -20.81 2.87 33.98
C THR A 203 -21.16 3.56 32.65
N ASP A 204 -20.77 2.98 31.51
CA ASP A 204 -21.08 3.52 30.19
C ASP A 204 -22.33 2.84 29.61
N SER A 205 -23.42 3.59 29.48
CA SER A 205 -24.70 3.11 28.95
C SER A 205 -24.63 2.66 27.49
N ARG A 206 -23.56 3.00 26.77
CA ARG A 206 -23.31 2.54 25.40
C ARG A 206 -22.69 1.16 25.37
N PHE A 207 -22.20 0.61 26.49
CA PHE A 207 -21.63 -0.73 26.50
C PHE A 207 -22.73 -1.79 26.36
N LYS A 208 -22.78 -2.48 25.21
CA LYS A 208 -23.62 -3.67 25.01
C LYS A 208 -22.75 -4.91 25.10
N ALA A 209 -22.88 -5.66 26.20
CA ALA A 209 -22.15 -6.91 26.39
C ALA A 209 -22.78 -8.03 25.55
N SER A 210 -21.99 -8.77 24.77
CA SER A 210 -22.44 -10.04 24.18
C SER A 210 -22.54 -11.16 25.22
N ASP A 211 -21.85 -11.03 26.36
CA ASP A 211 -21.95 -11.90 27.53
C ASP A 211 -21.77 -11.09 28.85
N PRO A 212 -22.82 -10.94 29.67
CA PRO A 212 -22.75 -10.24 30.96
C PRO A 212 -21.76 -10.85 31.96
N LYS A 213 -21.44 -12.16 31.86
CA LYS A 213 -20.54 -12.84 32.81
C LYS A 213 -19.08 -12.48 32.62
N HIS A 214 -18.71 -11.99 31.43
CA HIS A 214 -17.34 -11.67 31.05
C HIS A 214 -17.17 -10.19 30.68
N GLN A 215 -17.99 -9.31 31.24
CA GLN A 215 -17.97 -7.88 30.93
C GLN A 215 -16.59 -7.27 31.31
N PRO A 216 -15.80 -6.81 30.32
CA PRO A 216 -14.47 -6.27 30.57
C PRO A 216 -14.57 -4.93 31.29
N ARG A 217 -13.64 -4.61 32.18
CA ARG A 217 -13.74 -3.38 32.97
C ARG A 217 -13.20 -2.18 32.20
N SER A 218 -12.01 -2.29 31.60
CA SER A 218 -11.49 -1.26 30.71
C SER A 218 -11.61 -1.70 29.25
N PHE A 219 -12.09 -0.79 28.39
CA PHE A 219 -12.42 -1.07 27.00
C PHE A 219 -12.00 0.10 26.11
N VAL A 220 -11.39 -0.19 24.97
CA VAL A 220 -11.01 0.80 23.96
C VAL A 220 -11.63 0.40 22.63
N ALA A 221 -12.23 1.36 21.94
CA ALA A 221 -12.70 1.20 20.57
C ALA A 221 -12.06 2.27 19.69
N VAL A 222 -11.39 1.86 18.63
CA VAL A 222 -10.72 2.74 17.70
C VAL A 222 -11.24 2.48 16.29
N PRO A 223 -11.81 3.49 15.61
CA PRO A 223 -12.29 3.31 14.25
C PRO A 223 -11.12 3.15 13.27
N LEU A 224 -11.26 2.23 12.31
CA LEU A 224 -10.34 2.01 11.20
C LEU A 224 -10.76 2.94 10.06
N LEU A 225 -10.12 4.10 9.97
CA LEU A 225 -10.47 5.14 9.02
C LEU A 225 -9.43 5.21 7.90
N ALA A 226 -9.90 5.20 6.66
CA ALA A 226 -9.07 5.45 5.48
C ALA A 226 -9.69 6.59 4.67
N GLY A 227 -9.08 7.77 4.76
CA GLY A 227 -9.64 8.99 4.17
C GLY A 227 -11.04 9.30 4.74
N LYS A 228 -12.06 9.29 3.86
CA LYS A 228 -13.46 9.56 4.24
C LYS A 228 -14.26 8.30 4.59
N GLU A 229 -13.74 7.11 4.31
CA GLU A 229 -14.44 5.85 4.56
C GLU A 229 -14.02 5.26 5.92
N GLY A 230 -15.00 4.68 6.62
CA GLY A 230 -14.77 3.95 7.86
C GLY A 230 -14.93 2.45 7.59
N LEU A 231 -13.82 1.72 7.59
CA LEU A 231 -13.81 0.29 7.23
C LEU A 231 -14.35 -0.59 8.33
N GLY A 232 -14.24 -0.15 9.58
CA GLY A 232 -14.49 -0.98 10.74
C GLY A 232 -13.99 -0.38 12.04
N VAL A 233 -13.90 -1.20 13.08
CA VAL A 233 -13.50 -0.80 14.43
C VAL A 233 -12.64 -1.90 15.05
N LEU A 234 -11.49 -1.49 15.58
CA LEU A 234 -10.67 -2.30 16.47
C LEU A 234 -11.16 -2.09 17.90
N THR A 235 -11.54 -3.17 18.59
CA THR A 235 -11.89 -3.09 20.00
C THR A 235 -11.01 -3.97 20.86
N LEU A 236 -10.53 -3.43 21.97
CA LEU A 236 -9.65 -4.12 22.92
C LEU A 236 -10.20 -4.01 24.32
N ALA A 237 -9.99 -5.05 25.11
CA ALA A 237 -10.52 -5.19 26.46
C ALA A 237 -9.43 -5.64 27.46
N ARG A 238 -9.48 -5.08 28.68
CA ARG A 238 -8.61 -5.41 29.82
C ARG A 238 -9.40 -5.49 31.13
N ALA A 239 -8.85 -6.21 32.11
CA ALA A 239 -9.36 -6.24 33.48
C ALA A 239 -9.16 -4.90 34.21
N ALA A 240 -9.82 -4.74 35.36
CA ALA A 240 -9.81 -3.49 36.13
C ALA A 240 -8.45 -3.18 36.78
N SER A 241 -7.60 -4.20 36.96
CA SER A 241 -6.30 -4.07 37.60
C SER A 241 -5.27 -3.34 36.74
N ASP A 242 -5.49 -3.25 35.43
CA ASP A 242 -4.62 -2.57 34.47
C ASP A 242 -5.47 -1.87 33.39
N PRO A 243 -6.07 -0.71 33.69
CA PRO A 243 -6.93 -0.01 32.75
C PRO A 243 -6.13 0.65 31.62
N PHE A 244 -6.74 0.76 30.43
CA PHE A 244 -6.16 1.50 29.32
C PHE A 244 -5.95 2.98 29.68
N THR A 245 -4.82 3.52 29.23
CA THR A 245 -4.46 4.93 29.43
C THR A 245 -4.71 5.76 28.17
N ASP A 246 -4.71 7.08 28.31
CA ASP A 246 -4.77 8.00 27.16
C ASP A 246 -3.55 7.87 26.24
N HIS A 247 -2.41 7.40 26.77
CA HIS A 247 -1.23 7.10 25.95
C HIS A 247 -1.48 5.85 25.07
N ASP A 248 -2.07 4.80 25.63
CA ASP A 248 -2.46 3.61 24.88
C ASP A 248 -3.45 3.95 23.77
N LEU A 249 -4.46 4.79 24.06
CA LEU A 249 -5.45 5.24 23.08
C LEU A 249 -4.78 5.96 21.90
N ARG A 250 -3.82 6.85 22.16
CA ARG A 250 -3.08 7.57 21.10
C ARG A 250 -2.25 6.63 20.23
N ASN A 251 -1.57 5.66 20.83
CA ASN A 251 -0.77 4.69 20.09
C ASN A 251 -1.66 3.80 19.21
N LEU A 252 -2.79 3.33 19.76
CA LEU A 252 -3.78 2.52 19.03
C LEU A 252 -4.46 3.31 17.90
N ALA A 253 -4.79 4.58 18.10
CA ALA A 253 -5.35 5.45 17.07
C ALA A 253 -4.42 5.62 15.85
N ARG A 254 -3.12 5.75 16.11
CA ARG A 254 -2.11 5.84 15.04
C ARG A 254 -2.06 4.55 14.23
N VAL A 255 -1.99 3.40 14.91
CA VAL A 255 -1.92 2.10 14.24
C VAL A 255 -3.22 1.72 13.56
N ALA A 256 -4.38 2.12 14.08
CA ALA A 256 -5.66 1.93 13.42
C ALA A 256 -5.73 2.64 12.06
N THR A 257 -5.08 3.81 11.92
CA THR A 257 -5.00 4.53 10.64
C THR A 257 -4.13 3.78 9.63
N ASP A 258 -2.95 3.32 10.06
CA ASP A 258 -2.05 2.55 9.18
C ASP A 258 -2.63 1.18 8.83
N ALA A 259 -3.29 0.53 9.80
CA ALA A 259 -4.02 -0.73 9.62
C ALA A 259 -5.18 -0.59 8.64
N ALA A 260 -5.95 0.49 8.70
CA ALA A 260 -7.04 0.76 7.77
C ALA A 260 -6.52 0.81 6.31
N ASN A 261 -5.42 1.52 6.07
CA ASN A 261 -4.79 1.60 4.75
C ASN A 261 -4.24 0.23 4.30
N ALA A 262 -3.59 -0.51 5.19
CA ALA A 262 -3.10 -1.85 4.89
C ALA A 262 -4.22 -2.83 4.54
N LEU A 263 -5.35 -2.77 5.26
CA LEU A 263 -6.53 -3.58 4.99
C LEU A 263 -7.16 -3.22 3.63
N ILE A 264 -7.31 -1.94 3.28
CA ILE A 264 -7.79 -1.56 1.93
C ILE A 264 -6.88 -2.12 0.85
N ASN A 265 -5.57 -1.98 1.00
CA ASN A 265 -4.62 -2.49 0.03
C ASN A 265 -4.72 -4.02 -0.09
N ALA A 266 -4.84 -4.74 1.04
CA ALA A 266 -5.03 -6.19 1.03
C ALA A 266 -6.36 -6.58 0.35
N ARG A 267 -7.46 -5.89 0.62
CA ARG A 267 -8.77 -6.11 -0.02
C ARG A 267 -8.68 -5.88 -1.54
N LEU A 268 -8.00 -4.82 -1.95
CA LEU A 268 -7.82 -4.48 -3.36
C LEU A 268 -6.96 -5.52 -4.08
N VAL A 269 -5.85 -5.95 -3.47
CA VAL A 269 -4.99 -7.01 -4.03
C VAL A 269 -5.75 -8.33 -4.14
N ASP A 270 -6.53 -8.70 -3.13
CA ASP A 270 -7.33 -9.92 -3.15
C ASP A 270 -8.40 -9.88 -4.25
N LEU A 271 -9.09 -8.74 -4.42
CA LEU A 271 -10.05 -8.52 -5.50
C LEU A 271 -9.38 -8.59 -6.89
N LEU A 272 -8.19 -8.01 -7.03
CA LEU A 272 -7.43 -8.05 -8.27
C LEU A 272 -7.00 -9.48 -8.62
N LYS A 273 -6.53 -10.26 -7.64
CA LYS A 273 -6.18 -11.68 -7.83
C LYS A 273 -7.39 -12.51 -8.21
N GLN A 274 -8.51 -12.35 -7.49
CA GLN A 274 -9.76 -13.04 -7.84
C GLN A 274 -10.18 -12.71 -9.27
N ARG A 275 -10.02 -11.45 -9.71
CA ARG A 275 -10.29 -11.04 -11.09
C ARG A 275 -9.29 -11.61 -12.09
N GLU A 276 -8.01 -11.70 -11.75
CA GLU A 276 -6.96 -12.30 -12.58
C GLU A 276 -7.15 -13.80 -12.76
N ASP A 277 -7.40 -14.54 -11.67
CA ASP A 277 -7.72 -15.97 -11.66
C ASP A 277 -9.00 -16.23 -12.48
N HIS A 278 -9.97 -15.32 -12.37
CA HIS A 278 -11.18 -15.37 -13.17
C HIS A 278 -10.91 -15.21 -14.66
N LEU A 279 -10.13 -14.19 -15.06
CA LEU A 279 -9.78 -13.95 -16.46
C LEU A 279 -8.89 -15.07 -17.05
N THR A 280 -7.93 -15.57 -16.29
CA THR A 280 -7.07 -16.67 -16.73
C THR A 280 -7.85 -17.98 -16.92
N THR A 281 -8.81 -18.26 -16.04
CA THR A 281 -9.72 -19.41 -16.22
C THR A 281 -10.57 -19.26 -17.48
N LEU A 282 -11.13 -18.07 -17.73
CA LEU A 282 -11.89 -17.80 -18.94
C LEU A 282 -11.04 -17.93 -20.20
N VAL A 283 -9.85 -17.31 -20.23
CA VAL A 283 -8.93 -17.38 -21.38
C VAL A 283 -8.45 -18.81 -21.63
N ARG A 284 -8.14 -19.58 -20.59
CA ARG A 284 -7.76 -21.00 -20.72
C ARG A 284 -8.89 -21.81 -21.36
N LYS A 285 -10.12 -21.66 -20.84
CA LYS A 285 -11.30 -22.33 -21.40
C LYS A 285 -11.57 -21.89 -22.85
N ALA A 286 -11.43 -20.61 -23.17
CA ALA A 286 -11.57 -20.08 -24.53
C ALA A 286 -10.49 -20.60 -25.50
N ARG A 287 -9.27 -20.83 -25.02
CA ARG A 287 -8.17 -21.38 -25.83
C ARG A 287 -8.36 -22.87 -26.12
N GLU A 288 -8.83 -23.64 -25.13
CA GLU A 288 -9.22 -25.05 -25.33
C GLU A 288 -10.34 -25.15 -26.37
N LEU A 289 -11.35 -24.26 -26.31
CA LEU A 289 -12.40 -24.10 -27.32
C LEU A 289 -11.85 -23.82 -28.73
N SER A 290 -10.86 -22.94 -28.87
CA SER A 290 -10.29 -22.56 -30.16
C SER A 290 -9.47 -23.68 -30.83
N THR A 291 -9.06 -24.72 -30.10
CA THR A 291 -8.29 -25.85 -30.64
C THR A 291 -9.16 -27.02 -31.10
N ALA A 292 -10.46 -27.00 -30.80
CA ALA A 292 -11.37 -28.06 -31.17
C ALA A 292 -11.81 -27.90 -32.65
N ASN A 293 -11.48 -28.89 -33.47
CA ASN A 293 -11.78 -28.92 -34.91
C ASN A 293 -13.08 -29.70 -35.24
N ASP A 294 -13.87 -30.06 -34.22
CA ASP A 294 -15.10 -30.83 -34.38
C ASP A 294 -16.22 -30.14 -33.60
N SER A 295 -17.32 -29.82 -34.31
CA SER A 295 -18.53 -29.24 -33.74
C SER A 295 -19.04 -29.99 -32.50
N LYS A 296 -18.92 -31.33 -32.46
CA LYS A 296 -19.38 -32.11 -31.29
C LYS A 296 -18.51 -31.89 -30.07
N GLN A 297 -17.19 -31.84 -30.23
CA GLN A 297 -16.25 -31.65 -29.12
C GLN A 297 -16.40 -30.26 -28.49
N VAL A 298 -16.62 -29.24 -29.32
CA VAL A 298 -16.89 -27.87 -28.88
C VAL A 298 -18.15 -27.82 -28.05
N ILE A 299 -19.25 -28.41 -28.53
CA ILE A 299 -20.53 -28.44 -27.83
C ILE A 299 -20.40 -29.18 -26.49
N GLU A 300 -19.74 -30.34 -26.46
CA GLU A 300 -19.53 -31.10 -25.23
C GLU A 300 -18.70 -30.33 -24.19
N PHE A 301 -17.65 -29.63 -24.65
CA PHE A 301 -16.84 -28.77 -23.79
C PHE A 301 -17.62 -27.57 -23.23
N VAL A 302 -18.44 -26.91 -24.06
CA VAL A 302 -19.32 -25.82 -23.62
C VAL A 302 -20.24 -26.31 -22.51
N LEU A 303 -20.87 -27.47 -22.70
CA LEU A 303 -21.82 -28.04 -21.75
C LEU A 303 -21.16 -28.45 -20.43
N SER A 304 -20.01 -29.12 -20.48
CA SER A 304 -19.28 -29.53 -19.27
C SER A 304 -18.74 -28.33 -18.49
N SER A 305 -18.22 -27.32 -19.20
CA SER A 305 -17.71 -26.08 -18.60
C SER A 305 -18.82 -25.22 -17.99
N ALA A 306 -19.96 -25.09 -18.67
CA ALA A 306 -21.12 -24.36 -18.17
C ALA A 306 -21.66 -24.99 -16.89
N LYS A 307 -21.72 -26.33 -16.84
CA LYS A 307 -22.07 -27.10 -15.64
C LYS A 307 -21.12 -26.77 -14.47
N GLU A 308 -19.81 -26.79 -14.69
CA GLU A 308 -18.83 -26.51 -13.64
C GLU A 308 -18.90 -25.08 -13.11
N LEU A 309 -19.09 -24.08 -13.99
CA LEU A 309 -19.09 -22.65 -13.63
C LEU A 309 -20.13 -22.27 -12.57
N VAL A 310 -21.30 -22.92 -12.58
CA VAL A 310 -22.40 -22.62 -11.66
C VAL A 310 -22.71 -23.78 -10.69
N GLY A 311 -21.83 -24.79 -10.63
CA GLY A 311 -22.03 -25.98 -9.80
C GLY A 311 -23.30 -26.76 -10.17
N GLY A 312 -23.57 -26.92 -11.46
CA GLY A 312 -24.68 -27.70 -12.01
C GLY A 312 -24.43 -29.20 -11.99
N LYS A 313 -25.50 -29.98 -12.13
CA LYS A 313 -25.45 -31.43 -12.39
C LYS A 313 -25.56 -31.76 -13.86
N ALA A 314 -26.26 -30.93 -14.63
CA ALA A 314 -26.49 -31.18 -16.04
C ALA A 314 -26.52 -29.86 -16.82
N ALA A 315 -26.28 -29.93 -18.12
CA ALA A 315 -26.39 -28.80 -19.04
C ALA A 315 -27.00 -29.24 -20.36
N LEU A 316 -27.69 -28.32 -21.03
CA LEU A 316 -28.31 -28.52 -22.34
C LEU A 316 -28.14 -27.26 -23.18
N LEU A 317 -27.78 -27.43 -24.46
CA LEU A 317 -27.64 -26.34 -25.41
C LEU A 317 -28.64 -26.55 -26.54
N ALA A 318 -29.46 -25.54 -26.77
CA ALA A 318 -30.40 -25.51 -27.89
C ALA A 318 -30.14 -24.29 -28.76
N LEU A 319 -30.02 -24.51 -30.06
CA LEU A 319 -29.78 -23.45 -31.04
C LEU A 319 -30.99 -23.32 -31.96
N ARG A 320 -31.29 -22.09 -32.37
CA ARG A 320 -32.39 -21.79 -33.28
C ARG A 320 -32.04 -22.30 -34.67
N ASN A 321 -32.96 -23.01 -35.29
CA ASN A 321 -32.89 -23.36 -36.70
C ASN A 321 -33.45 -22.18 -37.52
N HIS A 322 -32.65 -21.58 -38.40
CA HIS A 322 -33.07 -20.43 -39.21
C HIS A 322 -34.15 -20.74 -40.25
N LYS A 323 -34.39 -22.03 -40.58
CA LYS A 323 -35.42 -22.44 -41.55
C LYS A 323 -36.77 -22.67 -40.90
N THR A 324 -36.80 -23.32 -39.73
CA THR A 324 -38.04 -23.65 -39.01
C THR A 324 -38.37 -22.64 -37.92
N LEU A 325 -37.40 -21.79 -37.55
CA LEU A 325 -37.42 -20.87 -36.42
C LEU A 325 -37.54 -21.55 -35.04
N GLU A 326 -37.51 -22.88 -34.98
CA GLU A 326 -37.60 -23.67 -33.75
C GLU A 326 -36.23 -23.82 -33.07
N LEU A 327 -36.23 -24.05 -31.75
CA LEU A 327 -35.02 -24.37 -30.99
C LEU A 327 -34.75 -25.88 -31.06
N GLU A 328 -33.62 -26.25 -31.66
CA GLU A 328 -33.16 -27.63 -31.74
C GLU A 328 -32.09 -27.89 -30.69
N VAL A 329 -32.22 -28.99 -29.95
CA VAL A 329 -31.19 -29.42 -28.99
C VAL A 329 -30.00 -29.93 -29.76
N VAL A 330 -28.87 -29.21 -29.68
CA VAL A 330 -27.63 -29.56 -30.39
C VAL A 330 -26.67 -30.36 -29.52
N GLY A 331 -26.88 -30.37 -28.20
CA GLY A 331 -26.14 -31.19 -27.28
C GLY A 331 -26.68 -31.12 -25.85
N SER A 332 -26.38 -32.17 -25.09
CA SER A 332 -26.68 -32.24 -23.67
C SER A 332 -25.57 -32.97 -22.91
N HIS A 333 -25.44 -32.70 -21.62
CA HIS A 333 -24.48 -33.34 -20.73
C HIS A 333 -25.11 -33.56 -19.36
N GLY A 334 -25.23 -34.83 -18.93
CA GLY A 334 -25.85 -35.20 -17.66
C GLY A 334 -27.39 -35.07 -17.62
N VAL A 335 -28.03 -34.85 -18.78
CA VAL A 335 -29.49 -34.83 -18.94
C VAL A 335 -29.95 -36.19 -19.47
N ALA A 336 -31.06 -36.72 -18.97
CA ALA A 336 -31.63 -37.98 -19.48
C ALA A 336 -32.18 -37.81 -20.91
N ASP A 337 -32.01 -38.83 -21.77
CA ASP A 337 -32.42 -38.80 -23.19
C ASP A 337 -33.91 -38.45 -23.37
N GLU A 338 -34.75 -38.88 -22.44
CA GLU A 338 -36.19 -38.59 -22.41
C GLU A 338 -36.51 -37.09 -22.30
N VAL A 339 -35.63 -36.31 -21.68
CA VAL A 339 -35.74 -34.85 -21.54
C VAL A 339 -35.14 -34.15 -22.76
N VAL A 340 -34.10 -34.74 -23.37
CA VAL A 340 -33.44 -34.23 -24.58
C VAL A 340 -34.34 -34.34 -25.82
N GLN A 341 -35.11 -35.42 -25.92
CA GLN A 341 -36.02 -35.67 -27.05
C GLN A 341 -37.31 -34.87 -27.01
N GLN A 342 -37.58 -34.15 -25.92
CA GLN A 342 -38.74 -33.28 -25.83
C GLN A 342 -38.44 -31.97 -26.58
N PRO A 343 -39.31 -31.56 -27.52
CA PRO A 343 -39.15 -30.25 -28.15
C PRO A 343 -39.21 -29.19 -27.05
N ILE A 344 -38.19 -28.33 -27.00
CA ILE A 344 -38.21 -27.15 -26.14
C ILE A 344 -39.24 -26.22 -26.75
N ALA A 345 -40.49 -26.35 -26.31
CA ALA A 345 -41.60 -25.60 -26.87
C ALA A 345 -41.30 -24.11 -26.73
N TRP A 346 -41.29 -23.42 -27.87
CA TRP A 346 -41.09 -21.97 -28.05
C TRP A 346 -42.06 -21.08 -27.23
N GLY A 347 -43.01 -21.70 -26.50
CA GLY A 347 -44.01 -21.05 -25.64
C GLY A 347 -43.84 -21.27 -24.13
N ALA A 348 -42.80 -21.94 -23.64
CA ALA A 348 -42.46 -21.94 -22.22
C ALA A 348 -41.67 -20.65 -21.89
N PRO A 349 -42.07 -19.85 -20.88
CA PRO A 349 -41.61 -18.47 -20.69
C PRO A 349 -40.08 -18.31 -20.66
N ALA A 350 -39.34 -19.23 -20.04
CA ALA A 350 -37.89 -19.03 -19.83
C ALA A 350 -37.06 -18.97 -21.13
N ALA A 351 -37.19 -19.91 -22.06
CA ALA A 351 -36.35 -19.90 -23.26
C ALA A 351 -36.73 -18.75 -24.22
N GLY A 352 -38.03 -18.51 -24.40
CA GLY A 352 -38.53 -17.42 -25.23
C GLY A 352 -38.21 -16.04 -24.65
N ASP A 353 -38.33 -15.86 -23.34
CA ASP A 353 -38.02 -14.59 -22.68
C ASP A 353 -36.52 -14.33 -22.61
N VAL A 354 -35.68 -15.35 -22.42
CA VAL A 354 -34.21 -15.19 -22.50
C VAL A 354 -33.79 -14.77 -23.91
N MET A 355 -34.38 -15.37 -24.94
CA MET A 355 -34.12 -15.02 -26.35
C MET A 355 -34.55 -13.58 -26.68
N ARG A 356 -35.74 -13.17 -26.21
CA ARG A 356 -36.28 -11.82 -26.44
C ARG A 356 -35.62 -10.74 -25.58
N SER A 357 -35.41 -11.00 -24.30
CA SER A 357 -34.93 -9.98 -23.36
C SER A 357 -33.42 -9.93 -23.25
N GLY A 358 -32.72 -11.00 -23.63
CA GLY A 358 -31.29 -11.19 -23.37
C GLY A 358 -30.93 -11.28 -21.88
N LYS A 359 -31.92 -11.29 -20.99
CA LYS A 359 -31.71 -11.39 -19.55
C LYS A 359 -31.68 -12.86 -19.13
N PRO A 360 -30.74 -13.25 -18.25
CA PRO A 360 -30.73 -14.58 -17.68
C PRO A 360 -32.03 -14.87 -16.91
N TRP A 361 -32.52 -16.09 -17.04
CA TRP A 361 -33.71 -16.56 -16.33
C TRP A 361 -33.33 -17.68 -15.36
N VAL A 362 -33.86 -17.61 -14.14
CA VAL A 362 -33.64 -18.61 -13.09
C VAL A 362 -35.01 -19.02 -12.56
N SER A 363 -35.32 -20.32 -12.56
CA SER A 363 -36.57 -20.83 -11.99
C SER A 363 -36.45 -22.25 -11.45
N ALA A 364 -37.39 -22.63 -10.57
CA ALA A 364 -37.57 -24.01 -10.17
C ALA A 364 -38.14 -24.83 -11.35
N ILE A 365 -37.58 -26.02 -11.58
CA ILE A 365 -37.93 -26.87 -12.73
C ILE A 365 -39.41 -27.28 -12.72
N ARG A 366 -39.99 -27.47 -11.52
CA ARG A 366 -41.41 -27.81 -11.32
C ARG A 366 -42.38 -26.79 -11.92
N GLU A 367 -41.94 -25.54 -12.05
CA GLU A 367 -42.74 -24.44 -12.60
C GLU A 367 -42.63 -24.37 -14.12
N MET A 368 -41.68 -25.09 -14.72
CA MET A 368 -41.36 -25.02 -16.15
C MET A 368 -41.77 -26.25 -16.96
N LEU A 369 -41.76 -27.44 -16.36
CA LEU A 369 -42.03 -28.68 -17.08
C LEU A 369 -43.51 -29.10 -17.00
N PRO A 370 -44.09 -29.66 -18.07
CA PRO A 370 -45.40 -30.29 -17.99
C PRO A 370 -45.38 -31.46 -16.99
N LYS A 371 -46.51 -31.69 -16.32
CA LYS A 371 -46.62 -32.60 -15.15
C LYS A 371 -46.08 -34.01 -15.40
N ASN A 372 -46.12 -34.50 -16.64
CA ASN A 372 -45.62 -35.80 -17.06
C ASN A 372 -44.09 -35.94 -17.05
N LEU A 373 -43.34 -34.84 -17.08
CA LEU A 373 -41.87 -34.84 -17.07
C LEU A 373 -41.26 -34.44 -15.72
N VAL A 374 -42.06 -33.82 -14.85
CA VAL A 374 -41.61 -33.41 -13.51
C VAL A 374 -41.13 -34.61 -12.70
N GLU A 375 -41.83 -35.74 -12.74
CA GLU A 375 -41.42 -36.95 -12.02
C GLU A 375 -40.09 -37.53 -12.53
N THR A 376 -39.84 -37.50 -13.84
CA THR A 376 -38.59 -37.98 -14.43
C THR A 376 -37.41 -37.10 -14.02
N VAL A 377 -37.61 -35.78 -14.01
CA VAL A 377 -36.55 -34.82 -13.67
C VAL A 377 -36.29 -34.76 -12.16
N GLU A 378 -37.31 -34.98 -11.34
CA GLU A 378 -37.16 -35.17 -9.89
C GLU A 378 -36.43 -36.47 -9.54
N LYS A 379 -36.69 -37.57 -10.26
CA LYS A 379 -35.91 -38.81 -10.11
C LYS A 379 -34.43 -38.61 -10.49
N ALA A 380 -34.14 -37.73 -11.45
CA ALA A 380 -32.78 -37.31 -11.79
C ALA A 380 -32.17 -36.34 -10.75
N GLY A 381 -32.95 -35.90 -9.76
CA GLY A 381 -32.51 -35.02 -8.68
C GLY A 381 -32.25 -33.57 -9.10
N LEU A 382 -32.80 -33.12 -10.23
CA LEU A 382 -32.69 -31.74 -10.70
C LEU A 382 -33.85 -30.91 -10.13
N LYS A 383 -33.55 -29.71 -9.61
CA LYS A 383 -34.51 -28.83 -8.94
C LYS A 383 -34.62 -27.44 -9.56
N THR A 384 -33.51 -26.87 -10.04
CA THR A 384 -33.44 -25.49 -10.55
C THR A 384 -32.84 -25.48 -11.95
N ILE A 385 -33.36 -24.62 -12.82
CA ILE A 385 -32.81 -24.35 -14.16
C ILE A 385 -32.36 -22.90 -14.27
N ILE A 386 -31.20 -22.71 -14.89
CA ILE A 386 -30.64 -21.42 -15.29
C ILE A 386 -30.59 -21.40 -16.80
N SER A 387 -31.24 -20.42 -17.41
CA SER A 387 -31.26 -20.23 -18.85
C SER A 387 -30.58 -18.92 -19.19
N VAL A 388 -29.50 -18.99 -19.99
CA VAL A 388 -28.79 -17.83 -20.51
C VAL A 388 -28.82 -17.81 -22.03
N LEU A 389 -28.78 -16.61 -22.59
CA LEU A 389 -28.70 -16.42 -24.04
C LEU A 389 -27.33 -16.89 -24.54
N CYS A 390 -27.33 -17.70 -25.58
CA CYS A 390 -26.15 -18.13 -26.31
C CYS A 390 -26.22 -17.55 -27.71
N GLY A 391 -25.69 -16.33 -27.89
CA GLY A 391 -25.72 -15.60 -29.15
C GLY A 391 -26.41 -14.24 -29.06
N GLU A 392 -26.87 -13.72 -30.20
CA GLU A 392 -27.58 -12.43 -30.25
C GLU A 392 -29.07 -12.55 -29.90
N SER A 393 -29.60 -11.48 -29.29
CA SER A 393 -31.01 -11.39 -28.91
C SER A 393 -31.87 -11.08 -30.11
N THR A 394 -33.04 -11.72 -30.18
CA THR A 394 -33.99 -11.57 -31.29
C THR A 394 -34.82 -10.27 -31.22
N ALA A 395 -34.66 -9.45 -30.18
CA ALA A 395 -35.40 -8.19 -30.04
C ALA A 395 -35.07 -7.18 -31.15
N GLN A 396 -33.85 -7.19 -31.69
CA GLN A 396 -33.45 -6.26 -32.75
C GLN A 396 -34.04 -6.66 -34.11
N GLU A 397 -34.12 -7.96 -34.41
CA GLU A 397 -34.71 -8.48 -35.65
C GLU A 397 -36.23 -8.30 -35.70
N ALA A 398 -36.93 -8.45 -34.56
CA ALA A 398 -38.39 -8.30 -34.48
C ALA A 398 -38.88 -6.85 -34.68
N MET A 399 -38.02 -5.84 -34.48
CA MET A 399 -38.35 -4.45 -34.78
C MET A 399 -38.16 -4.12 -36.28
N ASP A 400 -37.24 -4.80 -36.97
CA ASP A 400 -37.00 -4.61 -38.42
C ASP A 400 -38.01 -5.40 -39.28
N ASP A 401 -38.54 -6.52 -38.81
CA ASP A 401 -39.55 -7.33 -39.54
C ASP A 401 -40.92 -6.62 -39.68
N GLY A 402 -41.17 -5.55 -38.90
CA GLY A 402 -42.34 -4.69 -39.07
C GLY A 402 -42.28 -3.77 -40.30
N MET A 403 -41.12 -3.65 -40.93
CA MET A 403 -40.88 -2.73 -42.02
C MET A 403 -39.85 -3.31 -43.00
N LEU A 404 -40.24 -4.30 -43.81
CA LEU A 404 -39.81 -4.48 -45.22
C LEU A 404 -40.36 -5.80 -45.79
N LEU A 405 -41.51 -5.73 -46.46
CA LEU A 405 -41.83 -6.61 -47.58
C LEU A 405 -40.76 -6.39 -48.67
N ASN A 406 -40.26 -7.48 -49.26
CA ASN A 406 -39.16 -7.56 -50.24
C ASN A 406 -37.73 -7.45 -49.67
N ARG A 407 -37.25 -8.54 -49.05
CA ARG A 407 -35.88 -8.99 -49.31
C ARG A 407 -35.91 -10.28 -50.12
N SER A 408 -35.70 -10.11 -51.42
CA SER A 408 -35.19 -11.13 -52.32
C SER A 408 -33.91 -11.73 -51.73
N GLU A 409 -33.84 -13.06 -51.64
CA GLU A 409 -32.69 -13.84 -51.18
C GLU A 409 -32.17 -13.40 -49.80
N VAL A 410 -32.78 -13.97 -48.75
CA VAL A 410 -32.26 -13.95 -47.38
C VAL A 410 -30.82 -14.46 -47.41
N GLU A 411 -29.84 -13.55 -47.34
CA GLU A 411 -28.56 -13.83 -46.72
C GLU A 411 -28.90 -14.43 -45.35
N VAL A 412 -28.80 -15.75 -45.24
CA VAL A 412 -28.97 -16.47 -43.98
C VAL A 412 -27.96 -15.85 -43.02
N SER A 413 -28.44 -15.01 -42.10
CA SER A 413 -27.60 -14.44 -41.06
C SER A 413 -26.89 -15.60 -40.39
N ASP A 414 -25.57 -15.59 -40.45
CA ASP A 414 -24.75 -16.67 -39.94
C ASP A 414 -24.59 -16.60 -38.42
N GLN A 415 -25.40 -15.77 -37.76
CA GLN A 415 -25.38 -15.52 -36.33
C GLN A 415 -26.07 -16.66 -35.59
N ILE A 416 -25.38 -17.19 -34.57
CA ILE A 416 -25.97 -18.16 -33.66
C ILE A 416 -26.89 -17.41 -32.71
N SER A 417 -28.09 -17.95 -32.52
CA SER A 417 -29.02 -17.52 -31.47
C SER A 417 -29.62 -18.78 -30.84
N GLY A 418 -29.57 -18.88 -29.52
CA GLY A 418 -29.98 -20.06 -28.78
C GLY A 418 -29.94 -19.86 -27.28
N VAL A 419 -30.21 -20.94 -26.54
CA VAL A 419 -30.25 -20.93 -25.08
C VAL A 419 -29.33 -22.02 -24.52
N LEU A 420 -28.55 -21.64 -23.52
CA LEU A 420 -27.77 -22.56 -22.71
C LEU A 420 -28.47 -22.71 -21.36
N ASN A 421 -28.88 -23.95 -21.08
CA ASN A 421 -29.57 -24.34 -19.87
C ASN A 421 -28.60 -25.09 -18.95
N VAL A 422 -28.52 -24.68 -17.68
CA VAL A 422 -27.77 -25.39 -16.63
C VAL A 422 -28.71 -25.77 -15.50
N TYR A 423 -28.67 -27.04 -15.11
CA TYR A 423 -29.56 -27.63 -14.11
C TYR A 423 -28.81 -27.90 -12.82
N ARG A 424 -29.40 -27.55 -11.68
CA ARG A 424 -28.85 -27.75 -10.33
C ARG A 424 -29.78 -28.63 -9.49
N ASP A 425 -29.23 -29.28 -8.47
CA ASP A 425 -29.96 -30.19 -7.56
C ASP A 425 -30.44 -29.53 -6.26
N ASN A 426 -30.22 -28.23 -6.14
CA ASN A 426 -30.54 -27.41 -4.99
C ASN A 426 -31.33 -26.18 -5.41
N LEU A 427 -32.00 -25.57 -4.44
CA LEU A 427 -32.82 -24.36 -4.59
C LEU A 427 -32.09 -23.12 -4.06
N ASN A 428 -30.78 -23.21 -3.82
CA ASN A 428 -30.03 -22.11 -3.22
C ASN A 428 -29.94 -20.94 -4.20
N PRO A 429 -30.09 -19.68 -3.71
CA PRO A 429 -29.88 -18.50 -4.54
C PRO A 429 -28.55 -18.57 -5.27
N ILE A 430 -28.54 -18.15 -6.54
CA ILE A 430 -27.33 -18.12 -7.35
C ILE A 430 -26.61 -16.80 -7.07
N PRO A 431 -25.33 -16.81 -6.71
CA PRO A 431 -24.54 -15.59 -6.61
C PRO A 431 -24.59 -14.82 -7.92
N ALA A 432 -24.78 -13.49 -7.85
CA ALA A 432 -24.85 -12.65 -9.06
C ALA A 432 -23.60 -12.80 -9.94
N GLY A 433 -22.43 -12.98 -9.31
CA GLY A 433 -21.17 -13.25 -10.00
C GLY A 433 -21.23 -14.50 -10.89
N ASP A 434 -21.64 -15.65 -10.34
CA ASP A 434 -21.71 -16.92 -11.10
C ASP A 434 -22.64 -16.82 -12.32
N LEU A 435 -23.72 -16.06 -12.20
CA LEU A 435 -24.67 -15.82 -13.29
C LEU A 435 -24.08 -14.93 -14.40
N GLU A 436 -23.36 -13.87 -14.02
CA GLU A 436 -22.62 -13.03 -14.97
C GLU A 436 -21.53 -13.81 -15.69
N GLN A 437 -20.82 -14.69 -14.97
CA GLN A 437 -19.80 -15.56 -15.55
C GLN A 437 -20.39 -16.53 -16.57
N LEU A 438 -21.52 -17.17 -16.24
CA LEU A 438 -22.20 -18.07 -17.15
C LEU A 438 -22.68 -17.33 -18.41
N LYS A 439 -23.17 -16.09 -18.26
CA LYS A 439 -23.58 -15.26 -19.39
C LYS A 439 -22.39 -14.93 -20.31
N ALA A 440 -21.29 -14.41 -19.75
CA ALA A 440 -20.09 -14.08 -20.53
C ALA A 440 -19.51 -15.33 -21.21
N PHE A 441 -19.55 -16.47 -20.53
CA PHE A 441 -19.15 -17.75 -21.12
C PHE A 441 -20.05 -18.17 -22.28
N ALA A 442 -21.37 -18.02 -22.16
CA ALA A 442 -22.32 -18.33 -23.23
C ALA A 442 -22.13 -17.45 -24.47
N GLU A 443 -21.81 -16.17 -24.30
CA GLU A 443 -21.47 -15.25 -25.39
C GLU A 443 -20.22 -15.74 -26.16
N GLN A 444 -19.16 -16.12 -25.45
CA GLN A 444 -17.96 -16.67 -26.08
C GLN A 444 -18.20 -18.05 -26.73
N ALA A 445 -19.01 -18.89 -26.09
CA ALA A 445 -19.40 -20.19 -26.64
C ALA A 445 -20.14 -20.03 -27.97
N ALA A 446 -21.03 -19.04 -28.09
CA ALA A 446 -21.72 -18.75 -29.35
C ALA A 446 -20.74 -18.43 -30.49
N VAL A 447 -19.74 -17.59 -30.24
CA VAL A 447 -18.69 -17.27 -31.23
C VAL A 447 -17.88 -18.51 -31.62
N ALA A 448 -17.50 -19.35 -30.63
CA ALA A 448 -16.75 -20.57 -30.90
C ALA A 448 -17.55 -21.57 -31.76
N ILE A 449 -18.82 -21.79 -31.43
CA ILE A 449 -19.70 -22.68 -32.20
C ILE A 449 -19.93 -22.12 -33.61
N GLN A 450 -20.05 -20.80 -33.75
CA GLN A 450 -20.22 -20.14 -35.04
C GLN A 450 -19.00 -20.37 -35.94
N ASN A 451 -17.80 -20.20 -35.39
CA ASN A 451 -16.56 -20.42 -36.13
C ASN A 451 -16.43 -21.88 -36.60
N VAL A 452 -16.75 -22.85 -35.76
CA VAL A 452 -16.62 -24.26 -36.10
C VAL A 452 -17.67 -24.68 -37.13
N ARG A 453 -18.92 -24.19 -37.00
CA ARG A 453 -19.98 -24.39 -38.01
C ARG A 453 -19.63 -23.78 -39.38
N ARG A 454 -18.90 -22.66 -39.41
CA ARG A 454 -18.39 -22.08 -40.66
C ARG A 454 -17.37 -23.01 -41.31
N TRP A 455 -16.42 -23.53 -40.53
CA TRP A 455 -15.41 -24.46 -41.02
C TRP A 455 -16.01 -25.78 -41.54
N ASP A 456 -16.99 -26.35 -40.86
CA ASP A 456 -17.67 -27.58 -41.30
C ASP A 456 -18.39 -27.37 -42.65
N ARG A 457 -19.08 -26.24 -42.83
CA ARG A 457 -19.71 -25.89 -44.13
C ARG A 457 -18.70 -25.75 -45.25
N VAL A 458 -17.58 -25.05 -45.00
CA VAL A 458 -16.50 -24.90 -45.99
C VAL A 458 -15.90 -26.26 -46.35
N LYS A 459 -15.72 -27.15 -45.37
CA LYS A 459 -15.22 -28.51 -45.59
C LYS A 459 -16.19 -29.35 -46.41
N GLU A 460 -17.49 -29.31 -46.13
CA GLU A 460 -18.52 -29.99 -46.92
C GLU A 460 -18.57 -29.48 -48.35
N GLN A 461 -18.51 -28.15 -48.55
CA GLN A 461 -18.46 -27.55 -49.89
C GLN A 461 -17.21 -27.99 -50.68
N LEU A 462 -16.04 -28.03 -50.03
CA LEU A 462 -14.81 -28.51 -50.66
C LEU A 462 -14.90 -29.99 -51.02
N GLN A 463 -15.48 -30.84 -50.16
CA GLN A 463 -15.70 -32.26 -50.45
C GLN A 463 -16.71 -32.46 -51.59
N ALA A 464 -17.80 -31.70 -51.61
CA ALA A 464 -18.78 -31.72 -52.70
C ALA A 464 -18.13 -31.31 -54.04
N THR A 465 -17.34 -30.23 -54.04
CA THR A 465 -16.63 -29.74 -55.24
C THR A 465 -15.57 -30.74 -55.71
N ALA A 466 -14.81 -31.34 -54.78
CA ALA A 466 -13.84 -32.39 -55.10
C ALA A 466 -14.53 -33.62 -55.70
N SER A 467 -15.67 -34.06 -55.15
CA SER A 467 -16.44 -35.18 -55.70
C SER A 467 -17.00 -34.88 -57.10
N MET A 468 -17.41 -33.63 -57.33
CA MET A 468 -17.90 -33.18 -58.63
C MET A 468 -16.77 -33.11 -59.68
N ASN A 469 -15.59 -32.63 -59.30
CA ASN A 469 -14.40 -32.63 -60.15
C ASN A 469 -13.96 -34.06 -60.52
N THR A 470 -13.97 -35.00 -59.58
CA THR A 470 -13.68 -36.42 -59.88
C THR A 470 -14.67 -37.02 -60.88
N ARG A 471 -15.97 -36.68 -60.79
CA ARG A 471 -16.98 -37.09 -61.77
C ARG A 471 -16.77 -36.45 -63.14
N LEU A 472 -16.37 -35.17 -63.19
CA LEU A 472 -16.06 -34.47 -64.44
C LEU A 472 -14.83 -35.06 -65.13
N MET A 473 -13.75 -35.33 -64.40
CA MET A 473 -12.56 -36.01 -64.93
C MET A 473 -12.88 -37.41 -65.48
N GLY A 474 -13.79 -38.14 -64.82
CA GLY A 474 -14.29 -39.42 -65.33
C GLY A 474 -15.03 -39.30 -66.67
N ARG A 475 -15.88 -38.28 -66.81
CA ARG A 475 -16.56 -37.96 -68.09
C ARG A 475 -15.57 -37.54 -69.17
N GLU A 476 -14.58 -36.73 -68.84
CA GLU A 476 -13.56 -36.27 -69.78
C GLU A 476 -12.71 -37.44 -70.33
N ARG A 477 -12.31 -38.39 -69.46
CA ARG A 477 -11.66 -39.65 -69.92
C ARG A 477 -12.54 -40.46 -70.87
N TYR A 478 -13.84 -40.57 -70.57
CA TYR A 478 -14.78 -41.32 -71.42
C TYR A 478 -14.97 -40.66 -72.79
N ILE A 479 -15.08 -39.32 -72.83
CA ILE A 479 -15.14 -38.55 -74.08
C ILE A 479 -13.87 -38.75 -74.90
N ASN A 480 -12.69 -38.67 -74.29
CA ASN A 480 -11.42 -38.90 -74.98
C ASN A 480 -11.29 -40.34 -75.53
N GLN A 481 -11.81 -41.35 -74.82
CA GLN A 481 -11.89 -42.72 -75.33
C GLN A 481 -12.82 -42.84 -76.56
N LEU A 482 -13.98 -42.19 -76.53
CA LEU A 482 -14.91 -42.17 -77.67
C LEU A 482 -14.30 -41.48 -78.88
N LEU A 483 -13.66 -40.33 -78.70
CA LEU A 483 -12.96 -39.61 -79.77
C LEU A 483 -11.87 -40.48 -80.41
N PHE A 484 -11.07 -41.15 -79.59
CA PHE A 484 -10.05 -42.08 -80.09
C PHE A 484 -10.68 -43.24 -80.89
N ARG A 485 -11.81 -43.79 -80.43
CA ARG A 485 -12.51 -44.87 -81.13
C ARG A 485 -13.12 -44.41 -82.46
N ILE A 486 -13.67 -43.20 -82.50
CA ILE A 486 -14.18 -42.58 -83.74
C ILE A 486 -13.02 -42.42 -84.74
N GLN A 487 -11.88 -41.92 -84.29
CA GLN A 487 -10.70 -41.73 -85.15
C GLN A 487 -10.17 -43.05 -85.73
N GLN A 488 -10.21 -44.15 -84.96
CA GLN A 488 -9.90 -45.49 -85.46
C GLN A 488 -10.90 -45.95 -86.53
N LEU A 489 -12.20 -45.76 -86.30
CA LEU A 489 -13.26 -46.14 -87.25
C LEU A 489 -13.16 -45.31 -88.55
N GLU A 490 -12.82 -44.03 -88.46
CA GLU A 490 -12.57 -43.18 -89.63
C GLU A 490 -11.36 -43.67 -90.45
N GLN A 491 -10.28 -44.10 -89.80
CA GLN A 491 -9.14 -44.72 -90.48
C GLN A 491 -9.51 -46.03 -91.16
N GLU A 492 -10.29 -46.90 -90.50
CA GLU A 492 -10.79 -48.15 -91.09
C GLU A 492 -11.68 -47.87 -92.30
N LEU A 493 -12.63 -46.93 -92.18
CA LEU A 493 -13.50 -46.51 -93.27
C LEU A 493 -12.70 -45.91 -94.44
N GLY A 494 -11.66 -45.14 -94.16
CA GLY A 494 -10.73 -44.61 -95.16
C GLY A 494 -10.00 -45.71 -95.92
N ARG A 495 -9.55 -46.77 -95.23
CA ARG A 495 -8.96 -47.95 -95.87
C ARG A 495 -9.96 -48.68 -96.75
N TYR A 496 -11.21 -48.85 -96.30
CA TYR A 496 -12.28 -49.45 -97.09
C TYR A 496 -12.68 -48.64 -98.32
N LYS A 497 -12.58 -47.31 -98.28
CA LYS A 497 -12.85 -46.45 -99.45
C LYS A 497 -11.69 -46.42 -100.45
N ALA A 498 -10.47 -46.73 -100.02
CA ALA A 498 -9.27 -46.73 -100.86
C ALA A 498 -9.07 -48.08 -101.58
N ALA A 499 -9.59 -49.17 -101.02
CA ALA A 499 -9.75 -50.48 -101.68
C ALA A 499 -10.97 -50.47 -102.61
#